data_AF-A0A5Q0TN78-F1
#
_entry.id   AF-A0A5Q0TN78-F1
#
_cell.length_a   1.000
_cell.length_b   1.000
_cell.length_c   1.000
_cell.angle_alpha   90.00
_cell.angle_beta   90.00
_cell.angle_gamma   90.00
#
_symmetry.space_group_name_H-M   'P 1'
#
loop_
_entity.id
_entity.type
_entity.pdbx_description
1 polymer ?
#
loop_
_entity_poly.entity_id
_entity_poly.type
_entity_poly.pdbx_seq_one_letter_code
_entity_poly.pdbx_strand_id
1 'polypeptide(L)'
;MDLAEFIEKLTQYKQHLDVEKLREEDRKITETIEELEISKQSLKESLKKLRSLEKKISELNKYEDKLEEIKADIERLIKFDSAEEIIRYVEKIKGKINSLEKDVEQDINKIIEDKIKNIEEINDRLKLYAKILYHFLKIPKDVKTFTIPNEKSLFKLNEVEIQAKRHLNEVYGIIVNELRKVNLNQNEINILIALMEKGEIKISKDNLQEAIKVMEMLVERNISIKVKV
;
A
#
# COMPACT_ATOMS: atom_id res chain seq x y z
N MET A 1 -7.34 -62.06 -56.47
CA MET A 1 -7.58 -62.02 -55.02
C MET A 1 -9.02 -62.44 -54.83
N ASP A 2 -9.23 -63.56 -54.16
CA ASP A 2 -10.55 -64.13 -53.95
C ASP A 2 -11.33 -63.28 -52.93
N LEU A 3 -12.67 -63.26 -53.01
CA LEU A 3 -13.54 -62.54 -52.06
C LEU A 3 -13.32 -63.04 -50.63
N ALA A 4 -13.04 -64.34 -50.48
CA ALA A 4 -12.68 -64.95 -49.20
C ALA A 4 -11.36 -64.39 -48.63
N GLU A 5 -10.30 -64.28 -49.45
CA GLU A 5 -9.03 -63.66 -49.05
C GLU A 5 -9.19 -62.17 -48.68
N PHE A 6 -10.08 -61.46 -49.37
CA PHE A 6 -10.35 -60.06 -49.07
C PHE A 6 -11.09 -59.89 -47.73
N ILE A 7 -12.09 -60.73 -47.46
CA ILE A 7 -12.82 -60.73 -46.18
C ILE A 7 -11.91 -61.13 -45.03
N GLU A 8 -11.02 -62.11 -45.23
CA GLU A 8 -10.05 -62.53 -44.22
C GLU A 8 -9.05 -61.42 -43.89
N LYS A 9 -8.52 -60.73 -44.90
CA LYS A 9 -7.69 -59.53 -44.71
C LYS A 9 -8.45 -58.43 -43.97
N LEU A 10 -9.68 -58.12 -44.35
CA LEU A 10 -10.51 -57.12 -43.65
C LEU A 10 -10.80 -57.50 -42.19
N THR A 11 -10.98 -58.80 -41.92
CA THR A 11 -11.23 -59.32 -40.58
C THR A 11 -9.97 -59.23 -39.72
N GLN A 12 -8.80 -59.55 -40.28
CA GLN A 12 -7.50 -59.33 -39.62
C GLN A 12 -7.24 -57.84 -39.35
N TYR A 13 -7.50 -56.95 -40.32
CA TYR A 13 -7.41 -55.51 -40.11
C TYR A 13 -8.35 -55.02 -39.01
N LYS A 14 -9.60 -55.50 -38.98
CA LYS A 14 -10.58 -55.18 -37.93
C LYS A 14 -10.17 -55.72 -36.55
N GLN A 15 -9.50 -56.87 -36.49
CA GLN A 15 -8.99 -57.45 -35.24
C GLN A 15 -7.72 -56.74 -34.72
N HIS A 16 -6.95 -56.11 -35.61
CA HIS A 16 -5.78 -55.30 -35.25
C HIS A 16 -6.09 -53.82 -35.00
N LEU A 17 -7.27 -53.34 -35.40
CA LEU A 17 -7.76 -52.00 -35.06
C LEU A 17 -8.39 -52.03 -33.67
N ASP A 18 -7.63 -51.63 -32.65
CA ASP A 18 -8.14 -51.50 -31.29
C ASP A 18 -8.95 -50.20 -31.16
N VAL A 19 -10.17 -50.22 -31.69
CA VAL A 19 -11.09 -49.07 -31.75
C VAL A 19 -11.35 -48.49 -30.36
N GLU A 20 -11.37 -49.32 -29.31
CA GLU A 20 -11.56 -48.86 -27.93
C GLU A 20 -10.33 -48.08 -27.43
N LYS A 21 -9.10 -48.51 -27.73
CA LYS A 21 -7.91 -47.71 -27.42
C LYS A 21 -7.90 -46.37 -28.15
N LEU A 22 -8.28 -46.35 -29.44
CA LEU A 22 -8.38 -45.10 -30.19
C LEU A 22 -9.43 -44.15 -29.60
N ARG A 23 -10.56 -44.68 -29.13
CA ARG A 23 -11.61 -43.90 -28.43
C ARG A 23 -11.12 -43.35 -27.08
N GLU A 24 -10.33 -44.13 -26.33
CA GLU A 24 -9.72 -43.67 -25.08
C GLU A 24 -8.66 -42.58 -25.32
N GLU A 25 -7.83 -42.73 -26.35
CA GLU A 25 -6.86 -41.71 -26.76
C GLU A 25 -7.54 -40.42 -27.22
N ASP A 26 -8.61 -40.51 -28.02
CA ASP A 26 -9.40 -39.36 -28.46
C ASP A 26 -10.04 -38.60 -27.28
N ARG A 27 -10.56 -39.33 -26.28
CA ARG A 27 -11.05 -38.73 -25.03
C ARG A 27 -9.94 -38.00 -24.27
N LYS A 28 -8.79 -38.63 -24.07
CA LYS A 28 -7.64 -38.02 -23.36
C LYS A 28 -7.14 -36.77 -24.08
N ILE A 29 -7.07 -36.79 -25.41
CA ILE A 29 -6.69 -35.63 -26.22
C ILE A 29 -7.72 -34.51 -26.03
N THR A 30 -9.01 -34.83 -26.07
CA THR A 30 -10.09 -33.85 -25.85
C THR A 30 -9.98 -33.21 -24.47
N GLU A 31 -9.83 -34.00 -23.40
CA GLU A 31 -9.62 -33.51 -22.03
C GLU A 31 -8.39 -32.60 -21.94
N THR A 32 -7.27 -33.00 -22.55
CA THR A 32 -6.03 -32.22 -22.58
C THR A 32 -6.21 -30.88 -23.31
N ILE A 33 -6.95 -30.88 -24.42
CA ILE A 33 -7.27 -29.65 -25.16
C ILE A 33 -8.11 -28.70 -24.29
N GLU A 34 -9.13 -29.21 -23.60
CA GLU A 34 -9.97 -28.41 -22.70
C GLU A 34 -9.13 -27.82 -21.55
N GLU A 35 -8.25 -28.59 -20.93
CA GLU A 35 -7.34 -28.10 -19.88
C GLU A 35 -6.34 -27.05 -20.39
N LEU A 36 -5.85 -27.21 -21.62
CA LEU A 36 -5.00 -26.22 -22.28
C LEU A 36 -5.75 -24.91 -22.56
N GLU A 37 -7.02 -24.98 -22.97
CA GLU A 37 -7.86 -23.80 -23.18
C GLU A 37 -8.08 -23.03 -21.87
N ILE A 38 -8.39 -23.74 -20.78
CA ILE A 38 -8.50 -23.17 -19.43
C ILE A 38 -7.17 -22.53 -19.01
N SER A 39 -6.06 -23.23 -19.21
CA SER A 39 -4.72 -22.73 -18.87
C SER A 39 -4.35 -21.49 -19.67
N LYS A 40 -4.68 -21.46 -20.97
CA LYS A 40 -4.49 -20.29 -21.82
C LYS A 40 -5.28 -19.08 -21.32
N GLN A 41 -6.53 -19.28 -20.90
CA GLN A 41 -7.34 -18.21 -20.33
C GLN A 41 -6.78 -17.72 -18.99
N SER A 42 -6.39 -18.64 -18.11
CA SER A 42 -5.72 -18.36 -16.83
C SER A 42 -4.45 -17.53 -17.04
N LEU A 43 -3.59 -17.90 -18.00
CA LEU A 43 -2.38 -17.15 -18.34
C LEU A 43 -2.70 -15.74 -18.84
N LYS A 44 -3.74 -15.56 -19.68
CA LYS A 44 -4.16 -14.22 -20.14
C LYS A 44 -4.58 -13.32 -18.96
N GLU A 45 -5.29 -13.88 -17.99
CA GLU A 45 -5.71 -13.14 -16.79
C GLU A 45 -4.50 -12.81 -15.90
N SER A 46 -3.61 -13.77 -15.70
CA SER A 46 -2.33 -13.58 -15.02
C SER A 46 -1.49 -12.47 -15.67
N LEU A 47 -1.41 -12.40 -17.00
CA LEU A 47 -0.70 -11.34 -17.71
C LEU A 47 -1.35 -9.96 -17.52
N LYS A 48 -2.69 -9.88 -17.48
CA LYS A 48 -3.40 -8.63 -17.17
C LYS A 48 -3.07 -8.17 -15.75
N LYS A 49 -3.09 -9.08 -14.78
CA LYS A 49 -2.70 -8.80 -13.39
C LYS A 49 -1.24 -8.38 -13.27
N LEU A 50 -0.34 -9.03 -14.00
CA LEU A 50 1.08 -8.67 -13.99
C LEU A 50 1.30 -7.21 -14.41
N ARG A 51 0.62 -6.76 -15.49
CA ARG A 51 0.69 -5.37 -15.96
C ARG A 51 0.15 -4.35 -14.95
N SER A 52 -0.88 -4.70 -14.17
CA SER A 52 -1.35 -3.80 -13.10
C SER A 52 -0.39 -3.78 -11.92
N LEU A 53 0.28 -4.90 -11.62
CA LEU A 53 1.32 -4.98 -10.60
C LEU A 53 2.57 -4.20 -10.96
N GLU A 54 2.99 -4.18 -12.23
CA GLU A 54 4.17 -3.43 -12.68
C GLU A 54 4.12 -1.95 -12.26
N LYS A 55 2.95 -1.31 -12.43
CA LYS A 55 2.75 0.08 -12.03
C LYS A 55 2.90 0.25 -10.51
N LYS A 56 2.22 -0.61 -9.75
CA LYS A 56 2.26 -0.60 -8.27
C LYS A 56 3.68 -0.85 -7.74
N ILE A 57 4.42 -1.78 -8.35
CA ILE A 57 5.80 -2.12 -7.98
C ILE A 57 6.74 -0.94 -8.25
N SER A 58 6.60 -0.28 -9.40
CA SER A 58 7.38 0.92 -9.72
C SER A 58 7.11 2.06 -8.72
N GLU A 59 5.87 2.24 -8.26
CA GLU A 59 5.55 3.23 -7.22
C GLU A 59 6.18 2.90 -5.87
N LEU A 60 6.29 1.60 -5.54
CA LEU A 60 6.92 1.12 -4.31
C LEU A 60 8.46 1.11 -4.36
N ASN A 61 9.07 1.10 -5.56
CA ASN A 61 10.49 0.80 -5.77
C ASN A 61 10.93 -0.46 -5.00
N LYS A 62 10.12 -1.51 -5.11
CA LYS A 62 10.29 -2.78 -4.40
C LYS A 62 9.69 -3.90 -5.24
N TYR A 63 10.29 -5.08 -5.18
CA TYR A 63 9.86 -6.31 -5.86
C TYR A 63 10.16 -6.40 -7.36
N GLU A 64 11.04 -5.54 -7.93
CA GLU A 64 11.44 -5.67 -9.34
C GLU A 64 12.03 -7.05 -9.64
N ASP A 65 12.87 -7.60 -8.76
CA ASP A 65 13.48 -8.92 -8.96
C ASP A 65 12.44 -10.05 -9.07
N LYS A 66 11.40 -10.02 -8.22
CA LYS A 66 10.31 -11.01 -8.25
C LYS A 66 9.48 -10.88 -9.53
N LEU A 67 9.27 -9.64 -9.98
CA LEU A 67 8.55 -9.35 -11.22
C LEU A 67 9.31 -9.88 -12.44
N GLU A 68 10.62 -9.64 -12.51
CA GLU A 68 11.48 -10.13 -13.60
C GLU A 68 11.61 -11.66 -13.58
N GLU A 69 11.66 -12.28 -12.40
CA GLU A 69 11.61 -13.75 -12.28
C GLU A 69 10.33 -14.33 -12.91
N ILE A 70 9.17 -13.70 -12.63
CA ILE A 70 7.89 -14.14 -13.20
C ILE A 70 7.87 -13.95 -14.72
N LYS A 71 8.41 -12.84 -15.24
CA LYS A 71 8.52 -12.61 -16.69
C LYS A 71 9.40 -13.67 -17.35
N ALA A 72 10.55 -13.99 -16.76
CA ALA A 72 11.44 -15.04 -17.25
C ALA A 72 10.77 -16.42 -17.23
N ASP A 73 9.96 -16.72 -16.21
CA ASP A 73 9.17 -17.95 -16.16
C ASP A 73 8.09 -17.96 -17.27
N ILE A 74 7.42 -16.84 -17.53
CA ILE A 74 6.46 -16.75 -18.65
C ILE A 74 7.17 -16.99 -19.99
N GLU A 75 8.36 -16.42 -20.20
CA GLU A 75 9.14 -16.66 -21.42
C GLU A 75 9.57 -18.12 -21.57
N ARG A 76 9.82 -18.83 -20.47
CA ARG A 76 10.16 -20.27 -20.51
C ARG A 76 9.02 -21.13 -21.02
N LEU A 77 7.76 -20.67 -21.00
CA LEU A 77 6.63 -21.44 -21.51
C LEU A 77 6.81 -21.89 -22.97
N ILE A 78 7.52 -21.11 -23.79
CA ILE A 78 7.76 -21.43 -25.21
C ILE A 78 8.69 -22.62 -25.43
N LYS A 79 9.37 -23.08 -24.37
CA LYS A 79 10.38 -24.16 -24.43
C LYS A 79 9.81 -25.52 -24.02
N PHE A 80 8.55 -25.58 -23.60
CA PHE A 80 7.91 -26.83 -23.23
C PHE A 80 7.19 -27.42 -24.43
N ASP A 81 7.38 -28.72 -24.64
CA ASP A 81 6.77 -29.47 -25.74
C ASP A 81 5.63 -30.40 -25.27
N SER A 82 5.40 -30.50 -23.95
CA SER A 82 4.30 -31.27 -23.35
C SER A 82 3.16 -30.36 -22.89
N ALA A 83 1.93 -30.74 -23.24
CA ALA A 83 0.72 -30.07 -22.79
C ALA A 83 0.60 -30.07 -21.26
N GLU A 84 0.87 -31.21 -20.61
CA GLU A 84 0.80 -31.37 -19.16
C GLU A 84 1.83 -30.50 -18.44
N GLU A 85 3.04 -30.39 -19.00
CA GLU A 85 4.08 -29.50 -18.47
C GLU A 85 3.68 -28.03 -18.59
N ILE A 86 3.13 -27.62 -19.74
CA ILE A 86 2.62 -26.26 -19.96
C ILE A 86 1.51 -25.94 -18.94
N ILE A 87 0.51 -26.82 -18.79
CA ILE A 87 -0.61 -26.64 -17.84
C ILE A 87 -0.09 -26.44 -16.42
N ARG A 88 0.79 -27.33 -15.94
CA ARG A 88 1.38 -27.24 -14.60
C ARG A 88 2.20 -25.96 -14.40
N TYR A 89 2.96 -25.56 -15.42
CA TYR A 89 3.83 -24.40 -15.33
C TYR A 89 3.03 -23.08 -15.33
N VAL A 90 1.93 -23.02 -16.09
CA VAL A 90 0.99 -21.88 -16.04
C VAL A 90 0.39 -21.74 -14.65
N GLU A 91 -0.04 -22.82 -14.00
CA GLU A 91 -0.59 -22.74 -12.64
C GLU A 91 0.47 -22.29 -11.62
N LYS A 92 1.73 -22.72 -11.78
CA LYS A 92 2.85 -22.22 -10.98
C LYS A 92 3.05 -20.71 -11.16
N ILE A 93 3.05 -20.21 -12.39
CA ILE A 93 3.17 -18.77 -12.69
C ILE A 93 2.03 -17.99 -12.02
N LYS A 94 0.79 -18.47 -12.17
CA LYS A 94 -0.38 -17.88 -11.54
C LYS A 94 -0.24 -17.82 -10.01
N GLY A 95 0.25 -18.90 -9.39
CA GLY A 95 0.55 -18.94 -7.95
C GLY A 95 1.57 -17.87 -7.53
N LYS A 96 2.66 -17.71 -8.27
CA LYS A 96 3.66 -16.66 -8.03
C LYS A 96 3.06 -15.25 -8.16
N ILE A 97 2.27 -15.01 -9.19
CA ILE A 97 1.61 -13.71 -9.43
C ILE A 97 0.64 -13.37 -8.30
N ASN A 98 -0.20 -14.32 -7.87
CA ASN A 98 -1.13 -14.09 -6.77
C ASN A 98 -0.40 -13.84 -5.44
N SER A 99 0.73 -14.52 -5.20
CA SER A 99 1.56 -14.25 -4.02
C SER A 99 2.17 -12.84 -4.08
N LEU A 100 2.69 -12.43 -5.23
CA LEU A 100 3.26 -11.09 -5.43
C LEU A 100 2.18 -10.01 -5.28
N GLU A 101 0.98 -10.23 -5.83
CA GLU A 101 -0.18 -9.35 -5.67
C GLU A 101 -0.49 -9.11 -4.20
N LYS A 102 -0.58 -10.19 -3.42
CA LYS A 102 -0.84 -10.10 -1.98
C LYS A 102 0.24 -9.32 -1.23
N ASP A 103 1.52 -9.59 -1.52
CA ASP A 103 2.65 -8.89 -0.89
C ASP A 103 2.59 -7.38 -1.20
N VAL A 104 2.39 -7.02 -2.47
CA VAL A 104 2.31 -5.63 -2.94
C VAL A 104 1.12 -4.91 -2.32
N GLU A 105 -0.05 -5.54 -2.26
CA GLU A 105 -1.25 -4.95 -1.67
C GLU A 105 -1.11 -4.74 -0.16
N GLN A 106 -0.48 -5.67 0.55
CA GLN A 106 -0.20 -5.50 1.98
C GLN A 106 0.67 -4.27 2.24
N ASP A 107 1.73 -4.08 1.46
CA ASP A 107 2.62 -2.94 1.66
C ASP A 107 1.98 -1.61 1.24
N ILE A 108 1.20 -1.59 0.15
CA ILE A 108 0.41 -0.42 -0.23
C ILE A 108 -0.56 -0.03 0.89
N ASN A 109 -1.28 -1.01 1.46
CA ASN A 109 -2.25 -0.75 2.52
C ASN A 109 -1.56 -0.20 3.78
N LYS A 110 -0.40 -0.72 4.16
CA LYS A 110 0.39 -0.15 5.27
C LYS A 110 0.77 1.31 5.02
N ILE A 111 1.25 1.63 3.81
CA ILE A 111 1.58 3.01 3.45
C ILE A 111 0.34 3.89 3.52
N ILE A 112 -0.81 3.43 3.02
CA ILE A 112 -2.09 4.16 3.11
C ILE A 112 -2.46 4.43 4.57
N GLU A 113 -2.38 3.42 5.44
CA GLU A 113 -2.65 3.55 6.88
C GLU A 113 -1.73 4.57 7.54
N ASP A 114 -0.42 4.50 7.26
CA ASP A 114 0.58 5.45 7.76
C ASP A 114 0.27 6.89 7.29
N LYS A 115 -0.13 7.06 6.03
CA LYS A 115 -0.51 8.38 5.50
C LYS A 115 -1.74 8.94 6.17
N ILE A 116 -2.77 8.12 6.40
CA ILE A 116 -3.98 8.52 7.11
C ILE A 116 -3.61 8.97 8.53
N LYS A 117 -2.83 8.15 9.24
CA LYS A 117 -2.37 8.47 10.59
C LYS A 117 -1.59 9.78 10.64
N ASN A 118 -0.68 10.01 9.69
CA ASN A 118 0.07 11.27 9.61
C ASN A 118 -0.87 12.48 9.40
N ILE A 119 -1.88 12.36 8.54
CA ILE A 119 -2.86 13.45 8.32
C ILE A 119 -3.67 13.72 9.60
N GLU A 120 -4.08 12.67 10.32
CA GLU A 120 -4.77 12.78 11.60
C GLU A 120 -3.91 13.45 12.67
N GLU A 121 -2.65 13.05 12.82
CA GLU A 121 -1.69 13.68 13.73
C GLU A 121 -1.46 15.16 13.39
N ILE A 122 -1.37 15.51 12.11
CA ILE A 122 -1.26 16.90 11.66
C ILE A 122 -2.53 17.68 12.03
N ASN A 123 -3.71 17.10 11.82
CA ASN A 123 -4.98 17.73 12.18
C ASN A 123 -5.09 17.99 13.69
N ASP A 124 -4.62 17.06 14.52
CA ASP A 124 -4.64 17.25 15.97
C ASP A 124 -3.69 18.37 16.41
N ARG A 125 -2.51 18.47 15.80
CA ARG A 125 -1.62 19.62 15.99
C ARG A 125 -2.24 20.93 15.50
N LEU A 126 -2.90 20.94 14.36
CA LEU A 126 -3.61 22.11 13.85
C LEU A 126 -4.72 22.58 14.81
N LYS A 127 -5.49 21.66 15.41
CA LYS A 127 -6.47 21.99 16.45
C LYS A 127 -5.81 22.60 17.69
N LEU A 128 -4.68 22.06 18.13
CA LEU A 128 -3.90 22.64 19.24
C LEU A 128 -3.44 24.06 18.89
N TYR A 129 -2.89 24.25 17.70
CA TYR A 129 -2.42 25.55 17.23
C TYR A 129 -3.55 26.56 17.10
N ALA A 130 -4.73 26.14 16.65
CA ALA A 130 -5.93 26.97 16.65
C ALA A 130 -6.30 27.44 18.08
N LYS A 131 -6.23 26.55 19.07
CA LYS A 131 -6.45 26.90 20.49
C LYS A 131 -5.42 27.90 20.99
N ILE A 132 -4.15 27.73 20.66
CA ILE A 132 -3.08 28.67 21.04
C ILE A 132 -3.35 30.04 20.40
N LEU A 133 -3.64 30.09 19.09
CA LEU A 133 -3.92 31.35 18.40
C LEU A 133 -5.13 32.06 19.01
N TYR A 134 -6.23 31.34 19.22
CA TYR A 134 -7.48 31.95 19.67
C TYR A 134 -7.48 32.27 21.18
N HIS A 135 -7.14 31.31 22.04
CA HIS A 135 -7.26 31.48 23.49
C HIS A 135 -6.02 32.16 24.11
N PHE A 136 -4.83 31.86 23.62
CA PHE A 136 -3.58 32.37 24.21
C PHE A 136 -3.13 33.69 23.55
N LEU A 137 -3.04 33.70 22.22
CA LEU A 137 -2.57 34.87 21.46
C LEU A 137 -3.68 35.87 21.11
N LYS A 138 -4.95 35.48 21.22
CA LYS A 138 -6.13 36.27 20.83
C LYS A 138 -6.09 36.74 19.36
N ILE A 139 -5.53 35.91 18.48
CA ILE A 139 -5.43 36.18 17.05
C ILE A 139 -6.56 35.44 16.32
N PRO A 140 -7.47 36.16 15.65
CA PRO A 140 -8.53 35.55 14.86
C PRO A 140 -7.93 35.05 13.54
N LYS A 141 -7.43 33.81 13.54
CA LYS A 141 -6.97 33.12 12.33
C LYS A 141 -7.72 31.81 12.17
N ASP A 142 -8.26 31.62 10.98
CA ASP A 142 -8.93 30.38 10.61
C ASP A 142 -7.88 29.29 10.34
N VAL A 143 -7.91 28.24 11.14
CA VAL A 143 -7.02 27.09 11.04
C VAL A 143 -7.84 25.92 10.51
N LYS A 144 -7.67 25.65 9.22
CA LYS A 144 -8.34 24.54 8.54
C LYS A 144 -7.73 23.19 8.93
N THR A 145 -8.57 22.17 9.02
CA THR A 145 -8.18 20.75 9.05
C THR A 145 -8.43 20.10 7.70
N PHE A 146 -7.84 18.94 7.49
CA PHE A 146 -7.85 18.21 6.22
C PHE A 146 -8.63 16.91 6.35
N THR A 147 -9.50 16.63 5.39
CA THR A 147 -10.31 15.40 5.38
C THR A 147 -9.58 14.27 4.65
N ILE A 148 -9.77 13.05 5.13
CA ILE A 148 -9.28 11.85 4.44
C ILE A 148 -10.20 11.59 3.22
N PRO A 149 -9.65 11.51 1.99
CA PRO A 149 -10.45 11.21 0.80
C PRO A 149 -11.09 9.82 0.86
N ASN A 150 -12.34 9.69 0.41
CA ASN A 150 -13.08 8.42 0.44
C ASN A 150 -12.41 7.29 -0.35
N GLU A 151 -11.77 7.60 -1.47
CA GLU A 151 -11.11 6.60 -2.33
C GLU A 151 -9.78 6.08 -1.79
N LYS A 152 -9.21 6.73 -0.76
CA LYS A 152 -7.95 6.36 -0.08
C LYS A 152 -6.78 6.01 -1.03
N SER A 153 -6.74 6.61 -2.22
CA SER A 153 -5.63 6.37 -3.14
C SER A 153 -4.35 7.04 -2.64
N LEU A 154 -3.20 6.37 -2.83
CA LEU A 154 -1.89 6.88 -2.41
C LEU A 154 -1.62 8.29 -2.96
N PHE A 155 -1.94 8.52 -4.23
CA PHE A 155 -1.76 9.82 -4.87
C PHE A 155 -2.50 10.94 -4.14
N LYS A 156 -3.81 10.78 -3.88
CA LYS A 156 -4.59 11.83 -3.21
C LYS A 156 -4.23 11.99 -1.74
N LEU A 157 -3.91 10.89 -1.05
CA LEU A 157 -3.42 10.95 0.32
C LEU A 157 -2.10 11.72 0.40
N ASN A 158 -1.17 11.53 -0.55
CA ASN A 158 0.06 12.28 -0.62
C ASN A 158 -0.19 13.78 -0.86
N GLU A 159 -1.08 14.13 -1.78
CA GLU A 159 -1.44 15.55 -2.02
C GLU A 159 -2.00 16.21 -0.76
N VAL A 160 -2.95 15.54 -0.08
CA VAL A 160 -3.56 16.04 1.16
C VAL A 160 -2.50 16.16 2.27
N GLU A 161 -1.65 15.15 2.46
CA GLU A 161 -0.59 15.20 3.47
C GLU A 161 0.40 16.37 3.22
N ILE A 162 0.77 16.62 1.96
CA ILE A 162 1.65 17.74 1.59
C ILE A 162 0.98 19.07 1.91
N GLN A 163 -0.29 19.25 1.55
CA GLN A 163 -1.05 20.46 1.86
C GLN A 163 -1.19 20.67 3.37
N ALA A 164 -1.50 19.59 4.10
CA ALA A 164 -1.63 19.60 5.55
C ALA A 164 -0.31 19.99 6.23
N LYS A 165 0.82 19.42 5.80
CA LYS A 165 2.15 19.78 6.32
C LYS A 165 2.51 21.24 6.05
N ARG A 166 2.22 21.75 4.84
CA ARG A 166 2.47 23.16 4.50
C ARG A 166 1.67 24.08 5.41
N HIS A 167 0.37 23.84 5.53
CA HIS A 167 -0.50 24.64 6.39
C HIS A 167 -0.10 24.57 7.87
N LEU A 168 0.27 23.38 8.37
CA LEU A 168 0.80 23.21 9.73
C LEU A 168 2.03 24.09 9.97
N ASN A 169 2.99 24.10 9.04
CA ASN A 169 4.20 24.90 9.14
C ASN A 169 3.91 26.40 9.07
N GLU A 170 2.97 26.82 8.22
CA GLU A 170 2.53 28.22 8.15
C GLU A 170 1.90 28.70 9.46
N VAL A 171 1.00 27.90 10.02
CA VAL A 171 0.33 28.20 11.30
C VAL A 171 1.35 28.21 12.44
N TYR A 172 2.26 27.24 12.47
CA TYR A 172 3.36 27.20 13.44
C TYR A 172 4.25 28.44 13.36
N GLY A 173 4.64 28.85 12.15
CA GLY A 173 5.45 30.05 11.92
C GLY A 173 4.80 31.32 12.48
N ILE A 174 3.48 31.43 12.37
CA ILE A 174 2.73 32.56 12.96
C ILE A 174 2.78 32.49 14.48
N ILE A 175 2.49 31.33 15.08
CA ILE A 175 2.57 31.15 16.53
C ILE A 175 3.96 31.53 17.04
N VAL A 176 5.01 31.03 16.41
CA VAL A 176 6.40 31.33 16.78
C VAL A 176 6.68 32.83 16.68
N ASN A 177 6.30 33.48 15.59
CA ASN A 177 6.54 34.91 15.39
C ASN A 177 5.84 35.75 16.47
N GLU A 178 4.61 35.41 16.83
CA GLU A 178 3.85 36.13 17.86
C GLU A 178 4.38 35.85 19.27
N LEU A 179 4.82 34.63 19.55
CA LEU A 179 5.46 34.29 20.82
C LEU A 179 6.84 34.95 20.98
N ARG A 180 7.58 35.14 19.88
CA ARG A 180 8.84 35.88 19.91
C ARG A 180 8.64 37.37 20.22
N LYS A 181 7.51 37.97 19.81
CA LYS A 181 7.17 39.37 20.17
C LYS A 181 6.95 39.55 21.68
N VAL A 182 6.64 38.47 22.39
CA VAL A 182 6.56 38.45 23.86
C VAL A 182 7.84 37.90 24.51
N ASN A 183 8.97 37.98 23.81
CA ASN A 183 10.31 37.60 24.27
C ASN A 183 10.47 36.12 24.68
N LEU A 184 9.74 35.21 24.03
CA LEU A 184 10.02 33.78 24.14
C LEU A 184 11.05 33.30 23.11
N ASN A 185 12.04 32.54 23.58
CA ASN A 185 12.99 31.84 22.72
C ASN A 185 12.41 30.49 22.22
N GLN A 186 13.14 29.78 21.37
CA GLN A 186 12.65 28.54 20.76
C GLN A 186 12.36 27.42 21.78
N ASN A 187 13.21 27.27 22.81
CA ASN A 187 13.03 26.26 23.84
C ASN A 187 11.79 26.56 24.70
N GLU A 188 11.62 27.82 25.08
CA GLU A 188 10.46 28.30 25.83
C GLU A 188 9.15 28.11 25.04
N ILE A 189 9.16 28.39 23.73
CA ILE A 189 8.00 28.13 22.85
C ILE A 189 7.67 26.64 22.81
N ASN A 190 8.68 25.78 22.68
CA ASN A 190 8.46 24.33 22.66
C ASN A 190 7.87 23.83 24.00
N ILE A 191 8.33 24.38 25.13
CA ILE A 191 7.77 24.07 26.46
C ILE A 191 6.32 24.53 26.57
N LEU A 192 6.00 25.75 26.12
CA LEU A 192 4.63 26.27 26.12
C LEU A 192 3.69 25.37 25.29
N ILE A 193 4.11 24.98 24.09
CA ILE A 193 3.30 24.10 23.24
C ILE A 193 3.09 22.74 23.91
N ALA A 194 4.13 22.16 24.51
CA ALA A 194 4.02 20.89 25.24
C ALA A 194 3.08 20.98 26.45
N LEU A 195 3.14 22.08 27.22
CA LEU A 195 2.21 22.37 28.32
C LEU A 195 0.77 22.47 27.82
N MET A 196 0.55 23.18 26.71
CA MET A 196 -0.79 23.35 26.13
C MET A 196 -1.34 22.04 25.53
N GLU A 197 -0.47 21.15 25.06
CA GLU A 197 -0.84 19.85 24.50
C GLU A 197 -1.17 18.83 25.59
N LYS A 198 -0.28 18.67 26.58
CA LYS A 198 -0.33 17.58 27.56
C LYS A 198 -0.88 17.99 28.92
N GLY A 199 -0.95 19.29 29.18
CA GLY A 199 -1.27 19.85 30.49
C GLY A 199 -0.15 19.71 31.53
N GLU A 200 0.96 19.04 31.19
CA GLU A 200 2.11 18.81 32.07
C GLU A 200 3.42 18.78 31.28
N ILE A 201 4.52 19.12 31.96
CA ILE A 201 5.90 18.97 31.45
C ILE A 201 6.77 18.37 32.55
N LYS A 202 7.81 17.65 32.13
CA LYS A 202 8.88 17.22 33.03
C LYS A 202 9.93 18.33 33.11
N ILE A 203 10.17 18.82 34.32
CA ILE A 203 11.21 19.81 34.60
C ILE A 203 12.48 19.07 35.02
N SER A 204 13.61 19.40 34.40
CA SER A 204 14.96 18.93 34.72
C SER A 204 15.88 20.13 34.96
N LYS A 205 17.13 19.87 35.37
CA LYS A 205 18.13 20.94 35.52
C LYS A 205 18.38 21.72 34.22
N ASP A 206 18.24 21.06 33.07
CA ASP A 206 18.59 21.62 31.77
C ASP A 206 17.51 22.52 31.17
N ASN A 207 16.27 22.45 31.66
CA ASN A 207 15.14 23.26 31.16
C ASN A 207 14.42 24.06 32.25
N LEU A 208 14.99 24.10 33.46
CA LEU A 208 14.35 24.70 34.63
C LEU A 208 14.05 26.18 34.43
N GLN A 209 15.01 26.95 33.90
CA GLN A 209 14.86 28.40 33.73
C GLN A 209 13.80 28.73 32.68
N GLU A 210 13.83 28.05 31.54
CA GLU A 210 12.84 28.22 30.49
C GLU A 210 11.44 27.80 30.96
N ALA A 211 11.33 26.70 31.72
CA ALA A 211 10.06 26.24 32.29
C ALA A 211 9.48 27.26 33.27
N ILE A 212 10.28 27.80 34.19
CA ILE A 212 9.86 28.84 35.14
C ILE A 212 9.31 30.05 34.39
N LYS A 213 10.06 30.57 33.43
CA LYS A 213 9.65 31.74 32.66
C LYS A 213 8.35 31.53 31.88
N VAL A 214 8.16 30.35 31.28
CA VAL A 214 6.91 29.99 30.59
C VAL A 214 5.74 29.92 31.57
N MET A 215 5.94 29.33 32.75
CA MET A 215 4.92 29.25 33.80
C MET A 215 4.54 30.63 34.35
N GLU A 216 5.52 31.51 34.61
CA GLU A 216 5.29 32.90 35.04
C GLU A 216 4.43 33.64 34.01
N MET A 217 4.81 33.58 32.73
CA MET A 217 4.05 34.22 31.65
C MET A 217 2.61 33.71 31.55
N LEU A 218 2.40 32.41 31.74
CA LEU A 218 1.06 31.81 31.72
C LEU A 218 0.20 32.28 32.90
N VAL A 219 0.79 32.36 34.10
CA VAL A 219 0.14 32.88 35.31
C VAL A 219 -0.23 34.36 35.14
N GLU A 220 0.67 35.19 34.62
CA GLU A 220 0.41 36.61 34.33
C GLU A 220 -0.76 36.82 33.36
N ARG A 221 -1.01 35.85 32.49
CA ARG A 221 -2.13 35.85 31.54
C ARG A 221 -3.40 35.20 32.07
N ASN A 222 -3.46 34.88 33.36
CA ASN A 222 -4.57 34.17 34.03
C ASN A 222 -4.89 32.81 33.40
N ILE A 223 -3.87 32.08 32.94
CA ILE A 223 -4.02 30.73 32.39
C ILE A 223 -3.64 29.72 33.47
N SER A 224 -4.62 28.94 33.91
CA SER A 224 -4.43 27.95 34.98
C SER A 224 -3.66 26.73 34.46
N ILE A 225 -2.59 26.35 35.17
CA ILE A 225 -1.76 25.17 34.87
C ILE A 225 -1.78 24.24 36.09
N LYS A 226 -1.90 22.94 35.86
CA LYS A 226 -1.61 21.93 36.88
C LYS A 226 -0.16 21.51 36.75
N VAL A 227 0.68 21.85 37.72
CA VAL A 227 2.09 21.44 37.75
C VAL A 227 2.24 20.24 38.68
N LYS A 228 2.79 19.13 38.18
CA LYS A 228 3.17 17.97 38.98
C LYS A 228 4.68 18.03 39.21
N VAL A 229 5.08 18.26 40.46
CA VAL A 229 6.49 18.34 40.90
C VAL A 229 7.02 16.93 41.16
#